data_AF-A0A7V9P2E7-F1
#
_entry.id   AF-A0A7V9P2E7-F1
#
_cell.length_a   1.000
_cell.length_b   1.000
_cell.length_c   1.000
_cell.angle_alpha   90.00
_cell.angle_beta   90.00
_cell.angle_gamma   90.00
#
_symmetry.space_group_name_H-M   'P 1'
#
loop_
_entity.id
_entity.type
_entity.pdbx_description
1 polymer ?
#
loop_
_entity_poly.entity_id
_entity_poly.type
_entity_poly.pdbx_seq_one_letter_code
_entity_poly.pdbx_strand_id
1 'polypeptide(L)'
;MESLKELEFIDKIEDNFPVENYLHCIKLIDEAIMISPNSVFAVVEEICKKAAEDVVHEETLVNLLKHIDKKFEHPLRKMILEIAQDIIFEDEISFETAAANMESVRQYKNQYAALNILFFSTEDVDGKLEKLWDNITTEWNDGQSLFDEDDEDENEEDEDEEPND
;
A
#
# COMPACT_ATOMS: atom_id res chain seq x y z
N MET A 1 -8.50 5.37 9.19
CA MET A 1 -9.11 6.34 8.27
C MET A 1 -7.99 7.20 7.76
N GLU A 2 -7.65 6.99 6.49
CA GLU A 2 -6.67 7.80 5.77
C GLU A 2 -7.16 9.25 5.73
N SER A 3 -6.22 10.20 5.75
CA SER A 3 -6.62 11.60 5.67
C SER A 3 -6.96 11.96 4.23
N LEU A 4 -7.97 12.82 4.01
CA LEU A 4 -8.31 13.31 2.66
C LEU A 4 -7.08 13.87 1.91
N LYS A 5 -6.16 14.51 2.63
CA LYS A 5 -4.91 15.05 2.06
C LYS A 5 -3.95 13.98 1.56
N GLU A 6 -3.92 12.82 2.22
CA GLU A 6 -3.11 11.68 1.79
C GLU A 6 -3.66 11.13 0.48
N LEU A 7 -4.97 10.90 0.42
CA LEU A 7 -5.65 10.44 -0.80
C LEU A 7 -5.44 11.42 -1.96
N GLU A 8 -5.70 12.72 -1.76
CA GLU A 8 -5.49 13.76 -2.77
C GLU A 8 -4.03 13.81 -3.27
N PHE A 9 -3.07 13.53 -2.39
CA PHE A 9 -1.65 13.51 -2.76
C PHE A 9 -1.27 12.25 -3.53
N ILE A 10 -1.77 11.08 -3.12
CA ILE A 10 -1.52 9.81 -3.79
C ILE A 10 -2.12 9.86 -5.21
N ASP A 11 -3.38 10.26 -5.35
CA ASP A 11 -4.05 10.42 -6.66
C ASP A 11 -3.29 11.37 -7.59
N LYS A 12 -2.64 12.40 -7.03
CA LYS A 12 -1.85 13.38 -7.78
C LYS A 12 -0.55 12.77 -8.34
N ILE A 13 0.06 11.81 -7.65
CA ILE A 13 1.35 11.25 -8.05
C ILE A 13 1.24 9.90 -8.76
N GLU A 14 0.17 9.15 -8.53
CA GLU A 14 -0.07 7.84 -9.13
C GLU A 14 0.03 7.91 -10.65
N ASP A 15 0.95 7.11 -11.21
CA ASP A 15 1.34 7.05 -12.63
C ASP A 15 1.83 8.39 -13.24
N ASN A 16 1.96 9.43 -12.42
CA ASN A 16 2.28 10.80 -12.83
C ASN A 16 3.56 11.34 -12.17
N PHE A 17 4.33 10.48 -11.49
CA PHE A 17 5.53 10.91 -10.78
C PHE A 17 6.61 11.47 -11.74
N PRO A 18 7.07 12.72 -11.55
CA PRO A 18 7.79 13.49 -12.57
C PRO A 18 9.30 13.22 -12.54
N VAL A 19 9.70 11.97 -12.71
CA VAL A 19 11.07 11.48 -12.48
C VAL A 19 12.15 12.15 -13.34
N GLU A 20 11.79 12.67 -14.51
CA GLU A 20 12.69 13.48 -15.36
C GLU A 20 13.04 14.85 -14.76
N ASN A 21 12.25 15.32 -13.79
CA ASN A 21 12.44 16.60 -13.12
C ASN A 21 12.78 16.39 -11.65
N TYR A 22 14.07 16.16 -11.38
CA TYR A 22 14.60 15.92 -10.04
C TYR A 22 14.12 16.96 -9.00
N LEU A 23 14.13 18.26 -9.34
CA LEU A 23 13.66 19.30 -8.41
C LEU A 23 12.18 19.19 -8.09
N HIS A 24 11.35 18.72 -9.02
CA HIS A 24 9.94 18.47 -8.78
C HIS A 24 9.77 17.22 -7.89
N CYS A 25 10.51 16.15 -8.14
CA CYS A 25 10.53 14.97 -7.26
C CYS A 25 10.87 15.33 -5.82
N ILE A 26 11.92 16.15 -5.60
CA ILE A 26 12.31 16.58 -4.26
C ILE A 26 11.18 17.34 -3.55
N LYS A 27 10.45 18.20 -4.27
CA LYS A 27 9.29 18.91 -3.70
C LYS A 27 8.17 17.96 -3.31
N LEU A 28 7.88 16.96 -4.14
CA LEU A 28 6.86 15.95 -3.85
C LEU A 28 7.26 15.06 -2.67
N ILE A 29 8.53 14.66 -2.57
CA ILE A 29 9.04 13.94 -1.39
C ILE A 29 8.87 14.78 -0.13
N ASP A 30 9.30 16.04 -0.17
CA ASP A 30 9.20 16.94 0.98
C ASP A 30 7.71 17.20 1.35
N GLU A 31 6.80 17.27 0.37
CA GLU A 31 5.36 17.34 0.58
C GLU A 31 4.80 16.06 1.23
N ALA A 32 5.15 14.89 0.71
CA ALA A 32 4.74 13.58 1.24
C ALA A 32 5.12 13.41 2.72
N ILE A 33 6.35 13.78 3.09
CA ILE A 33 6.85 13.72 4.47
C ILE A 33 5.98 14.56 5.41
N MET A 34 5.43 15.68 4.93
CA MET A 34 4.57 16.55 5.73
C MET A 34 3.12 16.04 5.83
N ILE A 35 2.72 15.12 4.97
CA ILE A 35 1.36 14.55 4.94
C ILE A 35 1.29 13.31 5.83
N SER A 36 2.03 12.26 5.49
CA SER A 36 2.00 11.00 6.24
C SER A 36 3.11 10.01 5.82
N PRO A 37 3.41 9.01 6.66
CA PRO A 37 4.27 7.89 6.27
C PRO A 37 3.80 7.16 5.01
N ASN A 38 2.49 6.91 4.85
CA ASN A 38 1.95 6.22 3.69
C ASN A 38 2.15 7.04 2.40
N SER A 39 2.02 8.38 2.47
CA SER A 39 2.34 9.27 1.34
C SER A 39 3.81 9.15 0.91
N VAL A 40 4.73 9.01 1.86
CA VAL A 40 6.17 8.81 1.55
C VAL A 40 6.37 7.48 0.87
N PHE A 41 5.72 6.42 1.36
CA PHE A 41 5.80 5.11 0.72
C PHE A 41 5.13 5.08 -0.66
N ALA A 42 4.07 5.86 -0.90
CA ALA A 42 3.49 6.02 -2.24
C ALA A 42 4.49 6.65 -3.22
N VAL A 43 5.30 7.61 -2.77
CA VAL A 43 6.41 8.13 -3.61
C VAL A 43 7.45 7.04 -3.89
N VAL A 44 7.77 6.19 -2.90
CA VAL A 44 8.70 5.06 -3.13
C VAL A 44 8.11 4.06 -4.12
N GLU A 45 6.82 3.77 -4.04
CA GLU A 45 6.10 2.90 -4.97
C GLU A 45 6.20 3.42 -6.41
N GLU A 46 5.96 4.71 -6.63
CA GLU A 46 6.12 5.33 -7.94
C GLU A 46 7.57 5.28 -8.45
N ILE A 47 8.57 5.43 -7.57
CA ILE A 47 9.98 5.25 -7.94
C ILE A 47 10.24 3.81 -8.42
N CYS A 48 9.69 2.81 -7.72
CA CYS A 48 9.81 1.40 -8.12
C CYS A 48 9.14 1.14 -9.48
N LYS A 49 7.93 1.66 -9.70
CA LYS A 49 7.23 1.55 -11.00
C LYS A 49 8.06 2.14 -12.13
N LYS A 50 8.68 3.31 -11.91
CA LYS A 50 9.57 3.94 -12.90
C LYS A 50 10.86 3.18 -13.16
N ALA A 51 11.35 2.41 -12.19
CA ALA A 51 12.46 1.50 -12.43
C ALA A 51 12.05 0.38 -13.40
N ALA A 52 10.88 -0.24 -13.16
CA ALA A 52 10.37 -1.32 -14.01
C ALA A 52 10.02 -0.88 -15.44
N GLU A 53 9.78 0.41 -15.68
CA GLU A 53 9.58 0.97 -17.02
C GLU A 53 10.89 1.10 -17.85
N ASP A 54 12.07 1.01 -17.21
CA ASP A 54 13.40 1.23 -17.81
C ASP A 54 13.54 2.57 -18.58
N VAL A 55 12.84 3.60 -18.09
CA VAL A 55 12.83 4.95 -18.69
C VAL A 55 13.76 5.95 -18.01
N VAL A 56 14.37 5.56 -16.88
CA VAL A 56 15.21 6.44 -16.05
C VAL A 56 16.47 5.73 -15.63
N HIS A 57 17.59 6.45 -15.63
CA HIS A 57 18.83 5.96 -15.03
C HIS A 57 18.66 5.63 -13.54
N GLU A 58 19.04 4.41 -13.15
CA GLU A 58 19.05 3.90 -11.77
C GLU A 58 19.67 4.89 -10.78
N GLU A 59 20.76 5.57 -11.14
CA GLU A 59 21.44 6.55 -10.28
C GLU A 59 20.49 7.67 -9.82
N THR A 60 19.58 8.13 -10.70
CA THR A 60 18.59 9.14 -10.37
C THR A 60 17.61 8.62 -9.32
N LEU A 61 17.09 7.40 -9.52
CA LEU A 61 16.13 6.75 -8.61
C LEU A 61 16.76 6.51 -7.23
N VAL A 62 17.99 5.97 -7.21
CA VAL A 62 18.76 5.75 -5.98
C VAL A 62 19.02 7.07 -5.24
N ASN A 63 19.28 8.16 -5.95
CA ASN A 63 19.45 9.48 -5.31
C ASN A 63 18.16 9.99 -4.67
N LEU A 64 16.99 9.70 -5.24
CA LEU A 64 15.70 10.00 -4.62
C LEU A 64 15.49 9.15 -3.35
N LEU A 65 15.77 7.85 -3.37
CA LEU A 65 15.69 6.99 -2.17
C LEU A 65 16.62 7.49 -1.06
N LYS A 66 17.86 7.91 -1.40
CA LYS A 66 18.79 8.51 -0.44
C LYS A 66 18.29 9.83 0.14
N HIS A 67 17.54 10.62 -0.62
CA HIS A 67 16.93 11.85 -0.10
C HIS A 67 15.81 11.54 0.90
N ILE A 68 14.99 10.52 0.61
CA ILE A 68 13.97 10.01 1.53
C ILE A 68 14.63 9.49 2.82
N ASP A 69 15.64 8.62 2.73
CA ASP A 69 16.31 8.03 3.91
C ASP A 69 16.86 9.09 4.88
N LYS A 70 17.38 10.20 4.35
CA LYS A 70 17.94 11.29 5.15
C LYS A 70 16.91 12.12 5.92
N LYS A 71 15.67 12.20 5.43
CA LYS A 71 14.66 13.14 5.94
C LYS A 71 13.48 12.46 6.62
N PHE A 72 13.16 11.25 6.21
CA PHE A 72 12.01 10.52 6.71
C PHE A 72 12.41 9.66 7.91
N GLU A 73 11.60 9.66 8.96
CA GLU A 73 11.78 8.80 10.13
C GLU A 73 10.56 7.90 10.32
N HIS A 74 10.74 6.60 10.09
CA HIS A 74 9.72 5.60 10.32
C HIS A 74 10.36 4.22 10.55
N PRO A 75 9.82 3.36 11.42
CA PRO A 75 10.39 2.03 11.66
C PRO A 75 10.50 1.15 10.40
N LEU A 76 9.54 1.27 9.48
CA LEU A 76 9.56 0.53 8.20
C LEU A 76 10.52 1.12 7.17
N ARG A 77 11.03 2.36 7.37
CA ARG A 77 11.78 3.10 6.35
C ARG A 77 12.92 2.28 5.77
N LYS A 78 13.78 1.75 6.63
CA LYS A 78 14.98 1.04 6.19
C LYS A 78 14.64 -0.17 5.32
N MET A 79 13.72 -1.01 5.80
CA MET A 79 13.30 -2.22 5.10
C MET A 79 12.63 -1.91 3.76
N ILE A 80 11.74 -0.92 3.70
CA ILE A 80 11.07 -0.55 2.45
C ILE A 80 12.04 0.08 1.44
N LEU A 81 12.99 0.91 1.89
CA LEU A 81 13.99 1.49 0.99
C LEU A 81 15.01 0.46 0.49
N GLU A 82 15.33 -0.56 1.29
CA GLU A 82 16.16 -1.69 0.85
C GLU A 82 15.43 -2.50 -0.24
N ILE A 83 14.15 -2.85 -0.04
CA ILE A 83 13.35 -3.53 -1.07
C ILE A 83 13.22 -2.68 -2.34
N ALA A 84 12.97 -1.38 -2.21
CA ALA A 84 12.90 -0.49 -3.36
C ALA A 84 14.22 -0.42 -4.13
N GLN A 85 15.35 -0.50 -3.42
CA GLN A 85 16.66 -0.55 -4.03
C GLN A 85 16.88 -1.85 -4.78
N ASP A 86 16.49 -2.99 -4.21
CA ASP A 86 16.57 -4.30 -4.86
C ASP A 86 15.71 -4.31 -6.15
N ILE A 87 14.51 -3.72 -6.11
CA ILE A 87 13.66 -3.54 -7.31
C ILE A 87 14.35 -2.69 -8.39
N ILE A 88 15.01 -1.58 -8.00
CA ILE A 88 15.72 -0.71 -8.96
C ILE A 88 16.86 -1.45 -9.65
N PHE A 89 17.55 -2.34 -8.95
CA PHE A 89 18.67 -3.11 -9.49
C PHE A 89 18.25 -4.44 -10.12
N GLU A 90 16.95 -4.71 -10.22
CA GLU A 90 16.39 -5.99 -10.69
C GLU A 90 16.92 -7.20 -9.89
N ASP A 91 17.25 -6.99 -8.62
CA ASP A 91 17.70 -8.06 -7.73
C ASP A 91 16.50 -8.95 -7.33
N GLU A 92 16.73 -10.26 -7.28
CA GLU A 92 15.68 -11.23 -6.99
C GLU A 92 15.26 -11.17 -5.51
N ILE A 93 13.99 -10.88 -5.26
CA ILE A 93 13.37 -10.94 -3.93
C ILE A 93 12.56 -12.23 -3.84
N SER A 94 12.94 -13.12 -2.93
CA SER A 94 12.19 -14.36 -2.71
C SER A 94 10.79 -14.09 -2.14
N PHE A 95 9.82 -14.94 -2.49
CA PHE A 95 8.49 -14.99 -1.88
C PHE A 95 8.54 -14.95 -0.34
N GLU A 96 9.39 -15.75 0.30
CA GLU A 96 9.48 -15.82 1.76
C GLU A 96 9.92 -14.50 2.39
N THR A 97 10.82 -13.78 1.72
CA THR A 97 11.29 -12.45 2.16
C THR A 97 10.18 -11.42 2.03
N ALA A 98 9.48 -11.38 0.89
CA ALA A 98 8.34 -10.48 0.70
C ALA A 98 7.24 -10.73 1.74
N ALA A 99 6.85 -11.99 1.94
CA ALA A 99 5.82 -12.37 2.90
C ALA A 99 6.20 -12.01 4.35
N ALA A 100 7.44 -12.27 4.77
CA ALA A 100 7.92 -11.91 6.10
C ALA A 100 7.95 -10.39 6.33
N ASN A 101 8.29 -9.62 5.29
CA ASN A 101 8.23 -8.16 5.34
C ASN A 101 6.79 -7.65 5.40
N MET A 102 5.85 -8.26 4.67
CA MET A 102 4.42 -7.89 4.74
C MET A 102 3.86 -8.11 6.16
N GLU A 103 4.20 -9.22 6.81
CA GLU A 103 3.86 -9.44 8.22
C GLU A 103 4.49 -8.40 9.15
N SER A 104 5.68 -7.88 8.81
CA SER A 104 6.29 -6.77 9.57
C SER A 104 5.56 -5.44 9.38
N VAL A 105 4.98 -5.20 8.19
CA VAL A 105 4.13 -4.04 7.89
C VAL A 105 2.80 -4.09 8.63
N ARG A 106 2.23 -5.28 8.84
CA ARG A 106 0.92 -5.51 9.49
C ARG A 106 0.67 -4.70 10.76
N GLN A 107 1.69 -4.52 11.61
CA GLN A 107 1.59 -3.77 12.86
C GLN A 107 1.46 -2.24 12.68
N TYR A 108 1.74 -1.72 11.48
CA TYR A 108 1.65 -0.31 11.13
C TYR A 108 0.42 -0.07 10.25
N LYS A 109 -0.69 0.33 10.87
CA LYS A 109 -1.96 0.50 10.17
C LYS A 109 -1.90 1.56 9.06
N ASN A 110 -2.69 1.33 8.01
CA ASN A 110 -2.84 2.21 6.84
C ASN A 110 -1.52 2.47 6.09
N GLN A 111 -0.59 1.53 6.07
CA GLN A 111 0.64 1.62 5.26
C GLN A 111 0.46 0.85 3.94
N TYR A 112 -0.59 1.17 3.20
CA TYR A 112 -0.98 0.46 1.97
C TYR A 112 0.09 0.54 0.89
N ALA A 113 0.73 1.70 0.69
CA ALA A 113 1.79 1.82 -0.31
C ALA A 113 3.03 0.99 0.06
N ALA A 114 3.39 0.92 1.35
CA ALA A 114 4.46 0.02 1.80
C ALA A 114 4.10 -1.45 1.55
N LEU A 115 2.84 -1.82 1.74
CA LEU A 115 2.35 -3.16 1.49
C LEU A 115 2.33 -3.49 -0.01
N ASN A 116 1.97 -2.53 -0.86
CA ASN A 116 1.98 -2.66 -2.32
C ASN A 116 3.41 -2.85 -2.86
N ILE A 117 4.39 -2.08 -2.36
CA ILE A 117 5.80 -2.27 -2.73
C ILE A 117 6.23 -3.72 -2.50
N LEU A 118 5.87 -4.30 -1.35
CA LEU A 118 6.21 -5.69 -1.03
C LEU A 118 5.43 -6.69 -1.88
N PHE A 119 4.14 -6.47 -2.08
CA PHE A 119 3.30 -7.32 -2.91
C PHE A 119 3.82 -7.41 -4.36
N PHE A 120 4.22 -6.28 -4.95
CA PHE A 120 4.75 -6.23 -6.31
C PHE A 120 6.26 -6.51 -6.41
N SER A 121 6.95 -6.76 -5.30
CA SER A 121 8.40 -7.01 -5.28
C SER A 121 8.80 -8.40 -5.81
N THR A 122 7.85 -9.32 -5.93
CA THR A 122 8.08 -10.70 -6.35
C THR A 122 6.82 -11.26 -7.02
N GLU A 123 6.95 -12.36 -7.76
CA GLU A 123 5.81 -13.10 -8.29
C GLU A 123 4.97 -13.73 -7.16
N ASP A 124 3.64 -13.58 -7.24
CA ASP A 124 2.72 -14.22 -6.31
C ASP A 124 2.37 -15.65 -6.75
N VAL A 125 3.18 -16.59 -6.28
CA VAL A 125 2.96 -18.03 -6.55
C VAL A 125 1.76 -18.55 -5.74
N ASP A 126 0.74 -19.03 -6.44
CA ASP A 126 -0.52 -19.59 -5.90
C ASP A 126 -1.45 -18.59 -5.19
N GLY A 127 -1.29 -17.28 -5.41
CA GLY A 127 -2.14 -16.25 -4.82
C GLY A 127 -1.99 -16.15 -3.29
N LYS A 128 -0.78 -16.36 -2.77
CA LYS A 128 -0.50 -16.36 -1.34
C LYS A 128 -0.19 -14.97 -0.81
N LEU A 129 0.50 -14.13 -1.59
CA LEU A 129 0.73 -12.73 -1.24
C LEU A 129 -0.58 -11.94 -1.30
N GLU A 130 -1.44 -12.21 -2.28
CA GLU A 130 -2.78 -11.61 -2.38
C GLU A 130 -3.60 -11.90 -1.12
N LYS A 131 -3.69 -13.17 -0.71
CA LYS A 131 -4.36 -13.56 0.54
C LYS A 131 -3.75 -12.88 1.77
N LEU A 132 -2.43 -12.74 1.81
CA LEU A 132 -1.76 -12.07 2.93
C LEU A 132 -2.09 -10.56 2.94
N TRP A 133 -2.08 -9.92 1.76
CA TRP A 133 -2.48 -8.53 1.59
C TRP A 133 -3.91 -8.32 2.08
N ASP A 134 -4.86 -9.12 1.61
CA ASP A 134 -6.27 -9.05 1.99
C ASP A 134 -6.44 -9.21 3.50
N ASN A 135 -5.79 -10.20 4.10
CA ASN A 135 -5.87 -10.42 5.55
C ASN A 135 -5.38 -9.22 6.35
N ILE A 136 -4.28 -8.59 5.91
CA ILE A 136 -3.71 -7.41 6.59
C ILE A 136 -4.64 -6.22 6.44
N THR A 137 -5.16 -5.95 5.24
CA THR A 137 -6.02 -4.80 4.98
C THR A 137 -7.39 -4.96 5.62
N THR A 138 -7.97 -6.16 5.63
CA THR A 138 -9.17 -6.49 6.40
C THR A 138 -8.95 -6.22 7.89
N GLU A 139 -7.84 -6.66 8.50
CA GLU A 139 -7.56 -6.38 9.92
C GLU A 139 -7.44 -4.88 10.23
N TRP A 140 -6.88 -4.09 9.31
CA TRP A 140 -6.82 -2.64 9.47
C TRP A 140 -8.22 -2.00 9.46
N ASN A 141 -9.15 -2.58 8.71
CA ASN A 141 -10.52 -2.09 8.53
C ASN A 141 -11.53 -2.65 9.56
N ASP A 142 -11.34 -3.88 10.05
CA ASP A 142 -12.23 -4.56 11.02
C ASP A 142 -12.20 -3.94 12.42
N GLY A 143 -11.26 -3.01 12.69
CA GLY A 143 -11.34 -2.11 13.84
C GLY A 143 -12.48 -1.08 13.75
N GLN A 144 -13.24 -1.07 12.66
CA GLN A 144 -14.45 -0.28 12.50
C GLN A 144 -15.68 -1.15 12.76
N SER A 145 -16.05 -1.23 14.03
CA SER A 145 -17.40 -1.64 14.43
C SER A 145 -18.40 -0.66 13.81
N LEU A 146 -19.01 -1.05 12.70
CA LEU A 146 -20.29 -0.51 12.24
C LEU A 146 -21.34 -1.12 13.16
N PHE A 147 -21.63 -0.43 14.26
CA PHE A 147 -22.99 -0.46 14.78
C PHE A 147 -23.86 0.26 13.75
N ASP A 148 -24.66 -0.50 13.04
CA ASP A 148 -26.05 -0.21 12.68
C ASP A 148 -26.74 -1.58 12.83
N GLU A 149 -27.12 -1.95 14.05
CA GLU A 149 -28.51 -1.92 14.53
C GLU A 149 -29.41 -2.89 13.75
N ASP A 150 -29.74 -3.99 14.46
CA ASP A 150 -31.02 -4.70 14.51
C ASP A 150 -32.04 -4.35 13.40
N ASP A 151 -32.37 -5.36 12.59
CA ASP A 151 -33.77 -5.64 12.26
C ASP A 151 -33.91 -7.16 12.13
N GLU A 152 -34.20 -7.79 13.28
CA GLU A 152 -35.00 -8.99 13.32
C GLU A 152 -36.34 -8.67 12.64
N ASP A 153 -36.65 -9.32 11.53
CA ASP A 153 -38.03 -9.55 11.12
C ASP A 153 -38.12 -10.99 10.59
N GLU A 154 -38.14 -11.92 11.55
CA GLU A 154 -38.85 -13.18 11.39
C GLU A 154 -40.34 -12.85 11.20
N ASN A 155 -40.86 -13.01 9.99
CA ASN A 155 -42.28 -13.27 9.80
C ASN A 155 -42.43 -14.49 8.89
N GLU A 156 -42.39 -15.65 9.54
CA GLU A 156 -43.14 -16.83 9.10
C GLU A 156 -44.63 -16.49 9.24
N GLU A 157 -45.34 -16.34 8.13
CA GLU A 157 -46.78 -16.55 8.10
C GLU A 157 -47.07 -17.72 7.15
N ASP A 158 -47.18 -18.90 7.75
CA ASP A 158 -47.91 -20.05 7.23
C ASP A 158 -49.40 -19.65 7.11
N GLU A 159 -49.89 -19.44 5.89
CA GLU A 159 -51.33 -19.47 5.64
C GLU A 159 -51.77 -20.89 5.31
N ASP A 160 -52.21 -21.57 6.37
CA ASP A 160 -52.96 -22.81 6.35
C ASP A 160 -54.22 -22.74 5.47
N GLU A 161 -54.46 -23.85 4.78
CA GLU A 161 -55.63 -24.17 3.98
C GLU A 161 -56.95 -23.96 4.76
N GLU A 162 -57.89 -23.19 4.23
CA GLU A 162 -59.30 -23.27 4.66
C GLU A 162 -60.13 -24.19 3.74
N PRO A 163 -61.10 -24.93 4.31
CA PRO A 163 -61.68 -26.11 3.70
C PRO A 163 -62.92 -25.82 2.86
N ASN A 164 -63.20 -26.75 1.95
CA ASN A 164 -64.48 -26.86 1.24
C ASN A 164 -65.65 -27.07 2.21
N ASP A 165 -66.72 -26.30 2.04
CA ASP A 165 -68.12 -26.76 2.11
C ASP A 165 -69.07 -25.80 1.35
#